data_AF-A0A1G9RM36-F1
#
_entry.id   AF-A0A1G9RM36-F1
#
_cell.length_a   1.000
_cell.length_b   1.000
_cell.length_c   1.000
_cell.angle_alpha   90.00
_cell.angle_beta   90.00
_cell.angle_gamma   90.00
#
_symmetry.space_group_name_H-M   'P 1'
#
loop_
_entity.id
_entity.type
_entity.pdbx_description
1 polymer ?
#
loop_
_entity_poly.entity_id
_entity_poly.type
_entity_poly.pdbx_seq_one_letter_code
_entity_poly.pdbx_strand_id
1 'polypeptide(L)'
;MFQHLFAEMNKMLQEIAEDFPTAEGARRNDLLCKYNMLHRLSDEVMDEWLVFAEKLSDFRQNADFSPPSEEEMPQIEAPELAMDSFVRGQGYYKLLMYRKCIEQFKQVITRYPDSLAARLYLAMAYLQEGELDVSWGHLHHMLALIREKKLKAMIYNALGCIRASQGRYPEAQELFSLSLQHDPLLPEPSVNLEVCRRRGGKLQFGHQLVSLL
;
A
#
# COMPACT_ATOMS: atom_id res chain seq x y z
N MET A 1 16.44 -7.72 9.75
CA MET A 1 17.87 -7.89 9.38
C MET A 1 18.09 -7.59 7.90
N PHE A 2 17.49 -8.33 6.96
CA PHE A 2 17.63 -8.06 5.51
C PHE A 2 17.15 -6.68 5.04
N GLN A 3 16.01 -6.20 5.53
CA GLN A 3 15.48 -4.88 5.13
C GLN A 3 16.46 -3.74 5.45
N HIS A 4 17.13 -3.80 6.61
CA HIS A 4 18.14 -2.80 6.98
C HIS A 4 19.38 -2.92 6.10
N LEU A 5 19.86 -4.14 5.82
CA LEU A 5 21.01 -4.37 4.95
C LEU A 5 20.76 -3.76 3.55
N PHE A 6 19.62 -4.09 2.93
CA PHE A 6 19.28 -3.57 1.61
C PHE A 6 19.01 -2.06 1.61
N ALA A 7 18.46 -1.49 2.67
CA ALA A 7 18.29 -0.04 2.79
C ALA A 7 19.66 0.68 2.77
N GLU A 8 20.65 0.18 3.51
CA GLU A 8 22.01 0.74 3.52
C GLU A 8 22.73 0.53 2.18
N MET A 9 22.58 -0.64 1.55
CA MET A 9 23.14 -0.90 0.22
C MET A 9 22.57 0.07 -0.83
N ASN A 10 21.25 0.29 -0.83
CA ASN A 10 20.61 1.23 -1.76
C ASN A 10 21.06 2.67 -1.51
N LYS A 11 21.17 3.10 -0.24
CA LYS A 11 21.67 4.42 0.12
C LYS A 11 23.11 4.65 -0.37
N MET A 12 23.98 3.66 -0.19
CA MET A 12 25.36 3.72 -0.66
C MET A 12 25.44 3.74 -2.19
N LEU A 13 24.62 2.94 -2.87
CA LEU A 13 24.56 2.92 -4.33
C LEU A 13 24.08 4.25 -4.89
N GLN A 14 23.10 4.88 -4.23
CA GLN A 14 22.60 6.20 -4.59
C GLN A 14 23.68 7.28 -4.45
N GLU A 15 24.44 7.30 -3.34
CA GLU A 15 25.60 8.21 -3.16
C GLU A 15 26.61 8.04 -4.30
N ILE A 16 26.93 6.80 -4.69
CA ILE A 16 27.84 6.52 -5.80
C ILE A 16 27.25 7.05 -7.11
N ALA A 17 25.99 6.76 -7.41
CA ALA A 17 25.35 7.18 -8.66
C ALA A 17 25.31 8.71 -8.83
N GLU A 18 25.13 9.45 -7.74
CA GLU A 18 25.07 10.91 -7.72
C GLU A 18 26.46 11.55 -7.86
N ASP A 19 27.45 11.07 -7.09
CA ASP A 19 28.74 11.77 -6.96
C ASP A 19 29.83 11.28 -7.93
N PHE A 20 29.77 10.01 -8.37
CA PHE A 20 30.82 9.39 -9.17
C PHE A 20 31.12 10.05 -10.53
N PRO A 21 30.12 10.57 -11.28
CA PRO A 21 30.36 11.21 -12.57
C PRO A 21 31.27 12.44 -12.48
N THR A 22 31.21 13.17 -11.36
CA THR A 22 31.97 14.41 -11.14
C THR A 22 33.12 14.26 -10.14
N ALA A 23 33.26 13.10 -9.48
CA ALA A 23 34.30 12.88 -8.49
C ALA A 23 35.69 12.65 -9.13
N GLU A 24 36.70 13.29 -8.52
CA GLU A 24 38.11 13.15 -8.86
C GLU A 24 38.96 12.80 -7.63
N GLY A 25 40.21 12.36 -7.86
CA GLY A 25 41.20 12.11 -6.82
C GLY A 25 40.73 11.17 -5.70
N ALA A 26 40.95 11.57 -4.45
CA ALA A 26 40.63 10.76 -3.27
C ALA A 26 39.14 10.40 -3.16
N ARG A 27 38.24 11.31 -3.54
CA ARG A 27 36.78 11.07 -3.50
C ARG A 27 36.37 10.01 -4.52
N ARG A 28 36.94 10.04 -5.73
CA ARG A 28 36.68 9.01 -6.74
C ARG A 28 37.12 7.63 -6.27
N ASN A 29 38.28 7.55 -5.62
CA ASN A 29 38.80 6.30 -5.07
C ASN A 29 37.93 5.76 -3.93
N ASP A 30 37.42 6.63 -3.04
CA ASP A 30 36.47 6.25 -1.99
C ASP A 30 35.18 5.63 -2.59
N LEU A 31 34.59 6.28 -3.60
CA LEU A 31 33.37 5.79 -4.25
C LEU A 31 33.62 4.45 -5.00
N LEU A 32 34.79 4.27 -5.62
CA LEU A 32 35.19 2.98 -6.20
C LEU A 32 35.27 1.88 -5.13
N CYS A 33 35.84 2.17 -3.96
CA CYS A 33 35.90 1.23 -2.84
C CYS A 33 34.49 0.86 -2.35
N LYS A 34 33.59 1.84 -2.22
CA LYS A 34 32.19 1.59 -1.86
C LYS A 34 31.48 0.73 -2.90
N TYR A 35 31.65 1.01 -4.20
CA TYR A 35 31.09 0.19 -5.27
C TYR A 35 31.58 -1.26 -5.21
N ASN A 36 32.89 -1.47 -5.06
CA ASN A 36 33.47 -2.81 -4.95
C ASN A 36 33.01 -3.55 -3.69
N MET A 37 32.70 -2.82 -2.60
CA MET A 37 32.09 -3.40 -1.42
C MET A 37 30.65 -3.83 -1.68
N LEU A 38 29.83 -2.99 -2.34
CA LEU A 38 28.47 -3.34 -2.73
C LEU A 38 28.44 -4.54 -3.67
N HIS A 39 29.36 -4.60 -4.63
CA HIS A 39 29.48 -5.73 -5.55
C HIS A 39 29.76 -7.03 -4.79
N ARG A 40 30.76 -7.04 -3.90
CA ARG A 40 31.08 -8.23 -3.09
C ARG A 40 29.92 -8.67 -2.21
N LEU A 41 29.25 -7.71 -1.54
CA LEU A 41 28.07 -8.01 -0.73
C LEU A 41 26.93 -8.58 -1.58
N SER A 42 26.76 -8.08 -2.80
CA SER A 42 25.79 -8.61 -3.76
C SER A 42 26.13 -10.06 -4.15
N ASP A 43 27.40 -10.33 -4.45
CA ASP A 43 27.86 -11.69 -4.80
C ASP A 43 27.63 -12.66 -3.62
N GLU A 44 28.01 -12.28 -2.40
CA GLU A 44 27.79 -13.09 -1.20
C GLU A 44 26.31 -13.40 -0.94
N VAL A 45 25.43 -12.39 -1.10
CA VAL A 45 23.98 -12.59 -0.95
C VAL A 45 23.44 -13.50 -2.04
N MET A 46 23.95 -13.39 -3.27
CA MET A 46 23.55 -14.26 -4.39
C MET A 46 23.98 -15.71 -4.15
N ASP A 47 25.19 -15.93 -3.63
CA ASP A 47 25.70 -17.26 -3.30
C ASP A 47 24.85 -17.92 -2.19
N GLU A 48 24.57 -17.19 -1.10
CA GLU A 48 23.69 -17.69 -0.02
C GLU A 48 22.26 -17.96 -0.53
N TRP A 49 21.75 -17.09 -1.41
CA TRP A 49 20.46 -17.31 -2.04
C TRP A 49 20.45 -18.55 -2.94
N LEU A 50 21.53 -18.80 -3.69
CA LEU A 50 21.67 -19.97 -4.53
C LEU A 50 21.66 -21.25 -3.69
N VAL A 51 22.44 -21.29 -2.60
CA VAL A 51 22.46 -22.42 -1.64
C VAL A 51 21.07 -22.66 -1.04
N PHE A 52 20.36 -21.59 -0.67
CA PHE A 52 18.99 -21.72 -0.20
C PHE A 52 18.04 -22.26 -1.29
N ALA A 53 18.14 -21.75 -2.50
CA ALA A 53 17.31 -22.14 -3.64
C ALA A 53 17.52 -23.61 -4.03
N GLU A 54 18.76 -24.09 -4.00
CA GLU A 54 19.10 -25.51 -4.19
C GLU A 54 18.45 -26.38 -3.12
N LYS A 55 18.63 -26.05 -1.84
CA LYS A 55 17.98 -26.78 -0.73
C LYS A 55 16.46 -26.79 -0.86
N LEU A 56 15.87 -25.67 -1.29
CA LEU A 56 14.43 -25.54 -1.51
C LEU A 56 13.97 -26.39 -2.71
N SER A 57 14.76 -26.44 -3.78
CA SER A 57 14.51 -27.30 -4.95
C SER A 57 14.56 -28.77 -4.58
N ASP A 58 15.59 -29.20 -3.85
CA ASP A 58 15.73 -30.58 -3.38
C ASP A 58 14.57 -30.97 -2.45
N PHE A 59 14.17 -30.05 -1.57
CA PHE A 59 12.98 -30.26 -0.74
C PHE A 59 11.73 -30.42 -1.60
N ARG A 60 11.54 -29.60 -2.65
CA ARG A 60 10.39 -29.70 -3.57
C ARG A 60 10.33 -30.95 -4.42
N GLN A 61 11.47 -31.51 -4.77
CA GLN A 61 11.51 -32.78 -5.52
C GLN A 61 11.12 -33.97 -4.63
N ASN A 62 11.38 -33.88 -3.32
CA ASN A 62 11.14 -34.96 -2.37
C ASN A 62 9.85 -34.79 -1.57
N ALA A 63 9.28 -33.59 -1.53
CA ALA A 63 8.01 -33.30 -0.89
C ALA A 63 6.88 -33.38 -1.91
N ASP A 64 5.79 -34.05 -1.53
CA ASP A 64 4.58 -34.07 -2.32
C ASP A 64 3.88 -32.71 -2.21
N PHE A 65 4.09 -31.89 -3.22
CA PHE A 65 3.41 -30.61 -3.43
C PHE A 65 2.25 -30.74 -4.42
N SER A 66 1.78 -31.96 -4.70
CA SER A 66 0.55 -32.14 -5.46
C SER A 66 -0.51 -31.24 -4.82
N PRO A 67 -1.06 -30.27 -5.58
CA PRO A 67 -2.16 -29.51 -5.05
C PRO A 67 -3.23 -30.52 -4.63
N PRO A 68 -3.92 -30.31 -3.49
CA PRO A 68 -5.15 -31.05 -3.25
C PRO A 68 -6.01 -30.94 -4.52
N SER A 69 -6.70 -32.02 -4.87
CA SER A 69 -7.50 -32.08 -6.10
C SER A 69 -8.37 -30.81 -6.23
N GLU A 70 -8.67 -30.35 -7.45
CA GLU A 70 -9.46 -29.12 -7.65
C GLU A 70 -10.79 -29.12 -6.86
N GLU A 71 -11.29 -30.31 -6.51
CA GLU A 71 -12.48 -30.55 -5.69
C GLU A 71 -12.25 -30.38 -4.16
N GLU A 72 -10.99 -30.47 -3.70
CA GLU A 72 -10.56 -30.33 -2.31
C GLU A 72 -9.92 -28.97 -1.99
N MET A 73 -9.63 -28.15 -3.00
CA MET A 73 -9.25 -26.75 -2.76
C MET A 73 -10.44 -26.03 -2.14
N PRO A 74 -10.32 -25.47 -0.92
CA PRO A 74 -11.32 -24.54 -0.43
C PRO A 74 -11.42 -23.45 -1.50
N GLN A 75 -12.64 -23.10 -1.92
CA GLN A 75 -12.86 -21.90 -2.75
C GLN A 75 -12.09 -20.78 -2.06
N ILE A 76 -11.00 -20.30 -2.69
CA ILE A 76 -10.16 -19.28 -2.06
C ILE A 76 -11.06 -18.07 -1.89
N GLU A 77 -11.50 -17.82 -0.66
CA GLU A 77 -12.21 -16.60 -0.30
C GLU A 77 -11.24 -15.46 -0.63
N ALA A 78 -11.53 -14.71 -1.70
CA ALA A 78 -10.72 -13.61 -2.24
C ALA A 78 -9.40 -14.02 -2.97
N PRO A 79 -9.49 -14.61 -4.19
CA PRO A 79 -8.32 -14.99 -5.00
C PRO A 79 -7.47 -13.80 -5.43
N GLU A 80 -8.00 -12.57 -5.39
CA GLU A 80 -7.22 -11.36 -5.65
C GLU A 80 -6.08 -11.14 -4.66
N LEU A 81 -6.21 -11.63 -3.42
CA LEU A 81 -5.22 -11.41 -2.37
C LEU A 81 -3.93 -12.19 -2.64
N ALA A 82 -4.02 -13.27 -3.43
CA ALA A 82 -2.90 -14.10 -3.83
C ALA A 82 -2.17 -13.57 -5.08
N MET A 83 -2.66 -12.51 -5.73
CA MET A 83 -1.98 -11.93 -6.89
C MET A 83 -0.64 -11.30 -6.50
N ASP A 84 0.41 -11.53 -7.29
CA ASP A 84 1.72 -10.88 -7.09
C ASP A 84 1.59 -9.34 -7.09
N SER A 85 0.75 -8.78 -7.97
CA SER A 85 0.46 -7.35 -7.97
C SER A 85 -0.22 -6.88 -6.68
N PHE A 86 -1.07 -7.69 -6.05
CA PHE A 86 -1.65 -7.35 -4.74
C PHE A 86 -0.55 -7.23 -3.68
N VAL A 87 0.28 -8.28 -3.55
CA VAL A 87 1.37 -8.33 -2.57
C VAL A 87 2.37 -7.18 -2.76
N ARG A 88 2.80 -6.92 -3.99
CA ARG A 88 3.68 -5.78 -4.31
C ARG A 88 3.01 -4.45 -4.01
N GLY A 89 1.74 -4.29 -4.34
CA GLY A 89 0.95 -3.10 -4.06
C GLY A 89 0.94 -2.76 -2.56
N GLN A 90 0.68 -3.75 -1.70
CA GLN A 90 0.75 -3.59 -0.25
C GLN A 90 2.15 -3.16 0.22
N GLY A 91 3.19 -3.80 -0.32
CA GLY A 91 4.59 -3.45 -0.02
C GLY A 91 4.91 -2.00 -0.39
N TYR A 92 4.54 -1.57 -1.60
CA TYR A 92 4.74 -0.20 -2.04
C TYR A 92 3.96 0.80 -1.20
N TYR A 93 2.73 0.48 -0.80
CA TYR A 93 1.94 1.35 0.10
C TYR A 93 2.63 1.54 1.45
N LYS A 94 3.11 0.46 2.08
CA LYS A 94 3.82 0.49 3.37
C LYS A 94 5.14 1.27 3.30
N LEU A 95 5.79 1.27 2.13
CA LEU A 95 7.00 2.05 1.85
C LEU A 95 6.70 3.48 1.38
N LEU A 96 5.44 3.93 1.43
CA LEU A 96 4.99 5.26 0.99
C LEU A 96 5.25 5.54 -0.51
N MET A 97 5.46 4.50 -1.31
CA MET A 97 5.68 4.58 -2.76
C MET A 97 4.33 4.55 -3.49
N TYR A 98 3.48 5.55 -3.25
CA TYR A 98 2.07 5.52 -3.63
C TYR A 98 1.83 5.38 -5.14
N ARG A 99 2.65 5.99 -5.99
CA ARG A 99 2.55 5.81 -7.46
C ARG A 99 2.74 4.35 -7.89
N LYS A 100 3.75 3.67 -7.35
CA LYS A 100 3.97 2.24 -7.64
C LYS A 100 2.86 1.38 -7.06
N CYS A 101 2.36 1.71 -5.87
CA CYS A 101 1.17 1.07 -5.30
C CYS A 101 -0.04 1.16 -6.25
N ILE A 102 -0.33 2.36 -6.79
CA ILE A 102 -1.41 2.59 -7.74
C ILE A 102 -1.24 1.74 -9.00
N GLU A 103 -0.04 1.67 -9.57
CA GLU A 103 0.24 0.83 -10.75
C GLU A 103 -0.09 -0.64 -10.51
N GLN A 104 0.28 -1.17 -9.33
CA GLN A 104 0.01 -2.57 -9.00
C GLN A 104 -1.49 -2.83 -8.77
N PHE A 105 -2.18 -1.99 -7.98
CA PHE A 105 -3.60 -2.22 -7.71
C PHE A 105 -4.50 -1.94 -8.91
N LYS A 106 -4.07 -1.13 -9.90
CA LYS A 106 -4.75 -1.05 -11.21
C LYS A 106 -4.80 -2.40 -11.92
N GLN A 107 -3.74 -3.20 -11.82
CA GLN A 107 -3.72 -4.55 -12.40
C GLN A 107 -4.69 -5.47 -11.66
N VAL A 108 -4.75 -5.38 -10.32
CA VAL A 108 -5.69 -6.15 -9.50
C VAL A 108 -7.13 -5.85 -9.90
N ILE A 109 -7.54 -4.57 -9.95
CA ILE A 109 -8.93 -4.21 -10.28
C ILE A 109 -9.28 -4.46 -11.76
N THR A 110 -8.31 -4.65 -12.64
CA THR A 110 -8.56 -5.11 -14.02
C THR A 110 -9.10 -6.54 -14.03
N ARG A 111 -8.63 -7.40 -13.11
CA ARG A 111 -9.07 -8.79 -12.97
C ARG A 111 -10.27 -8.92 -12.01
N TYR A 112 -10.23 -8.17 -10.91
CA TYR A 112 -11.20 -8.22 -9.82
C TYR A 112 -11.76 -6.82 -9.56
N PRO A 113 -12.64 -6.32 -10.44
CA PRO A 113 -13.12 -4.95 -10.39
C PRO A 113 -13.87 -4.63 -9.10
N ASP A 114 -14.41 -5.61 -8.38
CA ASP A 114 -15.18 -5.37 -7.16
C ASP A 114 -14.41 -5.72 -5.87
N SER A 115 -13.10 -5.95 -5.96
CA SER A 115 -12.28 -6.17 -4.77
C SER A 115 -12.25 -4.91 -3.88
N LEU A 116 -12.90 -5.03 -2.71
CA LEU A 116 -12.95 -3.96 -1.71
C LEU A 116 -11.56 -3.58 -1.22
N ALA A 117 -10.68 -4.57 -1.00
CA ALA A 117 -9.33 -4.34 -0.52
C ALA A 117 -8.50 -3.57 -1.55
N ALA A 118 -8.49 -4.01 -2.81
CA ALA A 118 -7.75 -3.33 -3.88
C ALA A 118 -8.23 -1.89 -4.11
N ARG A 119 -9.56 -1.68 -4.08
CA ARG A 119 -10.13 -0.33 -4.19
C ARG A 119 -9.79 0.56 -3.00
N LEU A 120 -9.73 0.00 -1.79
CA LEU A 120 -9.31 0.77 -0.62
C LEU A 120 -7.85 1.20 -0.74
N TYR A 121 -6.93 0.31 -1.12
CA TYR A 121 -5.54 0.70 -1.36
C TYR A 121 -5.41 1.78 -2.45
N LEU A 122 -6.13 1.66 -3.57
CA LEU A 122 -6.14 2.69 -4.61
C LEU A 122 -6.65 4.02 -4.08
N ALA A 123 -7.81 4.02 -3.41
CA ALA A 123 -8.38 5.23 -2.83
C ALA A 123 -7.40 5.93 -1.88
N MET A 124 -6.75 5.16 -1.01
CA MET A 124 -5.83 5.69 -0.03
C MET A 124 -4.52 6.16 -0.65
N ALA A 125 -3.97 5.44 -1.63
CA ALA A 125 -2.79 5.88 -2.37
C ALA A 125 -3.06 7.18 -3.17
N TYR A 126 -4.22 7.29 -3.83
CA TYR A 126 -4.61 8.53 -4.50
C TYR A 126 -4.83 9.69 -3.52
N LEU A 127 -5.33 9.44 -2.31
CA LEU A 127 -5.40 10.49 -1.28
C LEU A 127 -4.04 11.04 -0.91
N GLN A 128 -3.04 10.17 -0.79
CA GLN A 128 -1.68 10.58 -0.45
C GLN A 128 -1.01 11.34 -1.61
N GLU A 129 -1.34 11.01 -2.86
CA GLU A 129 -0.90 11.77 -4.04
C GLU A 129 -1.69 13.08 -4.26
N GLY A 130 -2.75 13.33 -3.48
CA GLY A 130 -3.60 14.53 -3.62
C GLY A 130 -4.66 14.43 -4.72
N GLU A 131 -4.82 13.26 -5.34
CA GLU A 131 -5.77 12.98 -6.42
C GLU A 131 -7.17 12.69 -5.85
N LEU A 132 -7.77 13.71 -5.25
CA LEU A 132 -8.99 13.60 -4.42
C LEU A 132 -10.20 13.05 -5.18
N ASP A 133 -10.42 13.47 -6.42
CA ASP A 133 -11.59 13.02 -7.21
C ASP A 133 -11.46 11.56 -7.66
N VAL A 134 -10.24 11.10 -7.95
CA VAL A 134 -10.00 9.70 -8.30
C VAL A 134 -10.20 8.81 -7.07
N SER A 135 -9.69 9.24 -5.91
CA SER A 135 -9.94 8.55 -4.65
C SER A 135 -11.43 8.45 -4.33
N TRP A 136 -12.15 9.57 -4.48
CA TRP A 136 -13.61 9.61 -4.32
C TRP A 136 -14.30 8.55 -5.17
N GLY A 137 -13.92 8.41 -6.45
CA GLY A 137 -14.50 7.40 -7.35
C GLY A 137 -14.35 5.97 -6.83
N HIS A 138 -13.17 5.62 -6.30
CA HIS A 138 -12.93 4.28 -5.74
C HIS A 138 -13.75 4.03 -4.47
N LEU A 139 -13.76 4.97 -3.52
CA LEU A 139 -14.52 4.86 -2.27
C LEU A 139 -16.04 4.84 -2.51
N HIS A 140 -16.52 5.68 -3.43
CA HIS A 140 -17.93 5.72 -3.78
C HIS A 140 -18.40 4.41 -4.41
N HIS A 141 -17.57 3.78 -5.27
CA HIS A 141 -17.86 2.44 -5.81
C HIS A 141 -18.00 1.39 -4.70
N MET A 142 -17.12 1.44 -3.68
CA MET A 142 -17.18 0.50 -2.56
C MET A 142 -18.51 0.55 -1.80
N LEU A 143 -19.16 1.72 -1.70
CA LEU A 143 -20.44 1.85 -0.98
C LEU A 143 -21.57 0.97 -1.54
N ALA A 144 -21.52 0.63 -2.83
CA ALA A 144 -22.48 -0.25 -3.48
C ALA A 144 -22.26 -1.74 -3.14
N LEU A 145 -21.04 -2.08 -2.72
CA LEU A 145 -20.59 -3.46 -2.49
C LEU A 145 -20.54 -3.81 -0.99
N ILE A 146 -20.27 -2.83 -0.13
CA ILE A 146 -20.13 -3.04 1.31
C ILE A 146 -21.47 -3.38 1.96
N ARG A 147 -21.52 -4.54 2.64
CA ARG A 147 -22.64 -4.96 3.48
C ARG A 147 -22.44 -4.63 4.96
N GLU A 148 -21.19 -4.58 5.42
CA GLU A 148 -20.86 -4.34 6.81
C GLU A 148 -21.07 -2.87 7.19
N LYS A 149 -21.90 -2.60 8.21
CA LYS A 149 -22.24 -1.23 8.64
C LYS A 149 -21.01 -0.44 9.08
N LYS A 150 -20.10 -1.05 9.84
CA LYS A 150 -18.89 -0.37 10.34
C LYS A 150 -17.99 0.08 9.20
N LEU A 151 -17.70 -0.81 8.26
CA LEU A 151 -16.92 -0.45 7.06
C LEU A 151 -17.63 0.65 6.27
N LYS A 152 -18.95 0.57 6.10
CA LYS A 152 -19.72 1.60 5.41
C LYS A 152 -19.61 2.96 6.11
N ALA A 153 -19.66 2.99 7.45
CA ALA A 153 -19.42 4.21 8.23
C ALA A 153 -18.03 4.80 7.98
N MET A 154 -16.98 3.96 8.00
CA MET A 154 -15.61 4.40 7.73
C MET A 154 -15.45 4.99 6.32
N ILE A 155 -16.08 4.38 5.31
CA ILE A 155 -16.03 4.91 3.93
C ILE A 155 -16.77 6.25 3.82
N TYR A 156 -17.94 6.40 4.45
CA TYR A 156 -18.63 7.71 4.50
C TYR A 156 -17.78 8.78 5.19
N ASN A 157 -17.07 8.44 6.27
CA ASN A 157 -16.14 9.38 6.92
C ASN A 157 -15.01 9.80 5.97
N ALA A 158 -14.39 8.85 5.26
CA ALA A 158 -13.33 9.14 4.30
C ALA A 158 -13.81 10.04 3.15
N LEU A 159 -14.98 9.75 2.58
CA LEU A 159 -15.63 10.59 1.56
C LEU A 159 -15.93 12.00 2.09
N GLY A 160 -16.42 12.11 3.32
CA GLY A 160 -16.64 13.40 3.98
C GLY A 160 -15.35 14.21 4.11
N CYS A 161 -14.24 13.55 4.50
CA CYS A 161 -12.94 14.20 4.57
C CYS A 161 -12.46 14.70 3.19
N ILE A 162 -12.68 13.93 2.13
CA ILE A 162 -12.39 14.37 0.76
C ILE A 162 -13.15 15.65 0.41
N ARG A 163 -14.46 15.69 0.67
CA ARG A 163 -15.28 16.88 0.38
C ARG A 163 -14.86 18.09 1.22
N ALA A 164 -14.55 17.89 2.50
CA ALA A 164 -14.07 18.96 3.36
C ALA A 164 -12.71 19.53 2.87
N SER A 165 -11.78 18.67 2.43
CA SER A 165 -10.49 19.09 1.84
C SER A 165 -10.67 19.88 0.53
N GLN A 166 -11.76 19.65 -0.19
CA GLN A 166 -12.15 20.43 -1.38
C GLN A 166 -12.93 21.71 -1.04
N GLY A 167 -13.12 22.04 0.25
CA GLY A 167 -13.92 23.19 0.70
C GLY A 167 -15.44 22.99 0.57
N ARG A 168 -15.89 21.78 0.19
CA ARG A 168 -17.30 21.41 0.02
C ARG A 168 -17.92 21.00 1.36
N TYR A 169 -17.92 21.93 2.31
CA TYR A 169 -18.31 21.66 3.71
C TYR A 169 -19.75 21.15 3.89
N PRO A 170 -20.79 21.65 3.18
CA PRO A 170 -22.15 21.13 3.34
C PRO A 170 -22.24 19.63 3.01
N GLU A 171 -21.66 19.21 1.88
CA GLU A 171 -21.63 17.80 1.48
C GLU A 171 -20.80 16.95 2.44
N ALA A 172 -19.68 17.49 2.94
CA ALA A 172 -18.90 16.81 3.97
C ALA A 172 -19.73 16.53 5.23
N GLN A 173 -20.52 17.51 5.68
CA GLN A 173 -21.39 17.37 6.86
C GLN A 173 -22.48 16.31 6.67
N GLU A 174 -23.07 16.23 5.48
CA GLU A 174 -24.02 15.16 5.14
C GLU A 174 -23.36 13.79 5.21
N LEU A 175 -22.16 13.64 4.64
CA LEU A 175 -21.41 12.38 4.64
C LEU A 175 -20.98 11.96 6.06
N PHE A 176 -20.51 12.88 6.89
CA PHE A 176 -20.22 12.57 8.30
C PHE A 176 -21.47 12.18 9.08
N SER A 177 -22.61 12.79 8.77
CA SER A 177 -23.89 12.41 9.38
C SER A 177 -24.31 11.00 8.96
N LEU A 178 -24.16 10.64 7.68
CA LEU A 178 -24.37 9.27 7.19
C LEU A 178 -23.41 8.27 7.85
N SER A 179 -22.15 8.65 8.08
CA SER A 179 -21.19 7.84 8.81
C SER A 179 -21.69 7.50 10.22
N LEU A 180 -22.15 8.51 10.98
CA LEU A 180 -22.72 8.33 12.32
C LEU A 180 -24.04 7.55 12.33
N GLN A 181 -24.83 7.61 11.27
CA GLN A 181 -26.03 6.76 11.15
C GLN A 181 -25.68 5.27 11.02
N HIS A 182 -24.56 4.96 10.36
CA HIS A 182 -24.10 3.59 10.18
C HIS A 182 -23.33 3.06 11.40
N ASP A 183 -22.50 3.89 12.02
CA ASP A 183 -21.80 3.59 13.26
C ASP A 183 -21.73 4.84 14.16
N PRO A 184 -22.65 4.98 15.13
CA PRO A 184 -22.64 6.09 16.08
C PRO A 184 -21.42 6.12 17.01
N LEU A 185 -20.68 5.01 17.13
CA LEU A 185 -19.51 4.89 18.01
C LEU A 185 -18.20 5.20 17.30
N LEU A 186 -18.22 5.43 15.97
CA LEU A 186 -17.05 5.84 15.22
C LEU A 186 -16.66 7.27 15.67
N PRO A 187 -15.46 7.49 16.24
CA PRO A 187 -15.12 8.76 16.87
C PRO A 187 -14.83 9.89 15.86
N GLU A 188 -14.27 9.56 14.70
CA GLU A 188 -13.76 10.54 13.74
C GLU A 188 -14.82 11.48 13.13
N PRO A 189 -16.01 11.02 12.70
CA PRO A 189 -17.00 11.89 12.06
C PRO A 189 -17.44 13.07 12.93
N SER A 190 -17.59 12.87 14.24
CA SER A 190 -17.97 13.94 15.17
C SER A 190 -16.91 15.03 15.26
N VAL A 191 -15.64 14.64 15.25
CA VAL A 191 -14.52 15.60 15.20
C VAL A 191 -14.49 16.32 13.86
N ASN A 192 -14.70 15.60 12.76
CA ASN A 192 -14.67 16.18 11.42
C ASN A 192 -15.84 17.13 11.14
N LEU A 193 -17.01 16.88 11.73
CA LEU A 193 -18.13 17.82 11.72
C LEU A 193 -17.74 19.15 12.36
N GLU A 194 -17.02 19.11 13.48
CA GLU A 194 -16.56 20.32 14.15
C GLU A 194 -15.51 21.08 13.31
N VAL A 195 -14.59 20.35 12.66
CA VAL A 195 -13.65 20.93 11.69
C VAL A 195 -14.40 21.63 10.56
N CYS A 196 -15.48 21.03 10.03
CA CYS A 196 -16.29 21.65 8.98
C CYS A 196 -17.05 22.89 9.46
N ARG A 197 -17.62 22.87 10.68
CA ARG A 197 -18.32 24.04 11.25
C ARG A 197 -17.37 25.22 11.45
N ARG A 198 -16.16 24.95 11.93
CA ARG A 198 -15.11 25.97 12.13
C ARG A 198 -14.42 26.37 10.82
N ARG A 199 -14.64 25.61 9.74
CA ARG A 199 -13.93 25.74 8.45
C ARG A 199 -12.40 25.72 8.63
N GLY A 200 -11.92 24.88 9.54
CA GLY A 200 -10.51 24.81 9.91
C GLY A 200 -10.23 23.71 10.94
N GLY A 201 -8.99 23.22 10.92
CA GLY A 201 -8.54 22.07 11.73
C GLY A 201 -8.08 20.89 10.88
N LYS A 202 -7.59 19.84 11.54
CA LYS A 202 -7.10 18.62 10.88
C LYS A 202 -8.20 17.58 10.78
N LEU A 203 -8.55 17.19 9.57
CA LEU A 203 -9.49 16.10 9.30
C LEU A 203 -8.88 14.74 9.72
N GLN A 204 -9.75 13.86 10.19
CA GLN A 204 -9.41 12.52 10.67
C GLN A 204 -10.09 11.48 9.78
N PHE A 205 -9.34 10.88 8.87
CA PHE A 205 -9.84 9.78 8.04
C PHE A 205 -10.09 8.51 8.87
N GLY A 206 -9.29 8.32 9.93
CA GLY A 206 -9.47 7.32 10.97
C GLY A 206 -8.37 6.28 11.03
N HIS A 207 -7.92 5.99 12.25
CA HIS A 207 -6.90 4.96 12.49
C HIS A 207 -7.45 3.57 12.12
N GLN A 208 -8.75 3.36 12.32
CA GLN A 208 -9.40 2.09 12.03
C GLN A 208 -9.41 1.79 10.52
N LEU A 209 -9.65 2.79 9.67
CA LEU A 209 -9.59 2.62 8.22
C LEU A 209 -8.17 2.31 7.73
N VAL A 210 -7.17 2.96 8.32
CA VAL A 210 -5.76 2.70 8.02
C VAL A 210 -5.34 1.30 8.49
N SER A 211 -5.89 0.79 9.59
CA SER A 211 -5.58 -0.55 10.09
C SER A 211 -6.08 -1.69 9.21
N LEU A 212 -6.89 -1.40 8.19
CA LEU A 212 -7.32 -2.36 7.17
C LEU A 212 -6.27 -2.55 6.04
N LEU A 213 -5.15 -1.82 6.08
CA LEU A 213 -4.09 -1.78 5.06
C LEU A 213 -2.75 -2.33 5.57
#